data_AF-A0A844MW70-F1
#
_entry.id   AF-A0A844MW70-F1
#
_cell.length_a   1.000
_cell.length_b   1.000
_cell.length_c   1.000
_cell.angle_alpha   90.00
_cell.angle_beta   90.00
_cell.angle_gamma   90.00
#
_symmetry.space_group_name_H-M   'P 1'
#
loop_
_entity.id
_entity.type
_entity.pdbx_description
1 polymer ?
#
loop_
_entity_poly.entity_id
_entity_poly.type
_entity_poly.pdbx_seq_one_letter_code
_entity_poly.pdbx_strand_id
1 'polypeptide(L)'
;MEYDPDVLEYYDQPPKIKLQYSCLNGRQIGVLHTPDFFVIRSKSAGWSECKTASELEVLASKMPARYQLDSNGKWRCPPGEEFAKNLGFYYIIWSEKEIHWKKQRNLYFLSDYLGVNLEVPTGDIVEVIQIISRSPGIKLSELLEKGINADSIYKLIADQTVFVDLESFSLSTEPERIGVFINRETANALSLCKNDEAWSPRKVVDLSHVGASGIWDGQIWHVINIGETNISLLSESSQIISLPNQEWIKLIEQDKFQALCDSQISKDIYEYLKYASVDDCREASRRYLVISGYLQGEKADFTEVPERTFYRWVRSWRVAEEQYGCGYLGLLPKQRKKNPSYKSENPEDIKDFQRVLKSFSVAMPIPETPDLEKRWDYFYERSIGCVGIVKDWLTQSLRKALSESSNSLSEKHLQTYAPAVSKSVRMLTEAIEGENILLSGENQVEKLRSSLGLVVSSSQNLNIHAQPSNQNLSTSAEGKNQKKKRRPGERNLNRDIVGGGENAL
;
A
#
# COMPACT_ATOMS: atom_id res chain seq x y z
N MET A 1 -13.86 -18.09 1.00
CA MET A 1 -14.23 -17.68 -0.38
C MET A 1 -14.82 -16.28 -0.36
N GLU A 2 -15.91 -16.02 0.37
CA GLU A 2 -16.54 -14.68 0.50
C GLU A 2 -15.59 -13.50 0.77
N TYR A 3 -14.59 -13.68 1.65
CA TYR A 3 -13.64 -12.62 2.05
C TYR A 3 -12.30 -12.66 1.30
N ASP A 4 -12.21 -13.44 0.22
CA ASP A 4 -11.02 -13.51 -0.63
C ASP A 4 -11.20 -12.53 -1.80
N PRO A 5 -10.44 -11.42 -1.88
CA PRO A 5 -10.63 -10.40 -2.92
C PRO A 5 -10.28 -10.89 -4.34
N ASP A 6 -9.63 -12.05 -4.46
CA ASP A 6 -9.39 -12.69 -5.76
C ASP A 6 -10.62 -13.48 -6.25
N VAL A 7 -11.57 -13.80 -5.37
CA VAL A 7 -12.82 -14.51 -5.73
C VAL A 7 -13.85 -13.50 -6.21
N LEU A 8 -14.34 -13.69 -7.44
CA LEU A 8 -15.38 -12.87 -8.04
C LEU A 8 -16.77 -13.44 -7.75
N GLU A 9 -16.92 -14.76 -7.91
CA GLU A 9 -18.18 -15.49 -7.69
C GLU A 9 -17.86 -16.93 -7.28
N TYR A 10 -18.78 -17.57 -6.55
CA TYR A 10 -18.73 -19.00 -6.31
C TYR A 10 -20.14 -19.60 -6.27
N TYR A 11 -20.22 -20.87 -6.63
CA TYR A 11 -21.46 -21.63 -6.74
C TYR A 11 -21.35 -22.88 -5.88
N ASP A 12 -22.25 -22.99 -4.91
CA ASP A 12 -22.51 -24.19 -4.12
C ASP A 12 -23.03 -25.33 -5.03
N GLN A 13 -22.53 -26.54 -4.80
CA GLN A 13 -23.01 -27.79 -5.40
C GLN A 13 -23.23 -27.68 -6.93
N PRO A 14 -22.19 -27.32 -7.71
CA PRO A 14 -22.29 -27.16 -9.17
C PRO A 14 -22.72 -28.46 -9.89
N PRO A 15 -23.07 -28.38 -11.18
CA PRO A 15 -23.43 -29.56 -11.96
C PRO A 15 -22.41 -30.71 -11.86
N LYS A 16 -22.92 -31.94 -11.84
CA LYS A 16 -22.10 -33.15 -11.71
C LYS A 16 -21.10 -33.29 -12.85
N ILE A 17 -19.86 -33.60 -12.51
CA ILE A 17 -18.79 -33.92 -13.45
C ILE A 17 -18.54 -35.43 -13.49
N LYS A 18 -18.10 -35.95 -14.64
CA LYS A 18 -17.81 -37.38 -14.80
C LYS A 18 -16.32 -37.63 -14.59
N LEU A 19 -15.98 -38.33 -13.51
CA LEU A 19 -14.62 -38.74 -13.19
C LEU A 19 -14.36 -40.14 -13.73
N GLN A 20 -13.21 -40.35 -14.38
CA GLN A 20 -12.78 -41.65 -14.90
C GLN A 20 -11.44 -42.03 -14.30
N TYR A 21 -11.34 -43.22 -13.70
CA TYR A 21 -10.09 -43.69 -13.08
C TYR A 21 -10.08 -45.22 -12.89
N SER A 22 -8.88 -45.77 -12.73
CA SER A 22 -8.67 -47.18 -12.39
C SER A 22 -8.94 -47.42 -10.89
N CYS A 23 -9.80 -48.36 -10.54
CA CYS A 23 -9.92 -48.79 -9.14
C CYS A 23 -8.81 -49.79 -8.75
N LEU A 24 -8.72 -50.15 -7.46
CA LEU A 24 -7.66 -51.00 -6.88
C LEU A 24 -7.41 -52.32 -7.62
N ASN A 25 -8.45 -52.91 -8.21
CA ASN A 25 -8.36 -54.16 -8.97
C ASN A 25 -8.01 -53.94 -10.46
N GLY A 26 -7.63 -52.73 -10.87
CA GLY A 26 -7.25 -52.38 -12.23
C GLY A 26 -8.43 -52.11 -13.19
N ARG A 27 -9.68 -52.25 -12.74
CA ARG A 27 -10.85 -51.98 -13.58
C ARG A 27 -11.06 -50.47 -13.76
N GLN A 28 -11.37 -50.06 -14.99
CA GLN A 28 -11.80 -48.69 -15.27
C GLN A 28 -13.22 -48.44 -14.76
N ILE A 29 -13.42 -47.33 -14.04
CA ILE A 29 -14.72 -46.90 -13.56
C ILE A 29 -15.00 -45.45 -13.92
N GLY A 30 -16.27 -45.13 -14.14
CA GLY A 30 -16.77 -43.78 -14.39
C GLY A 30 -17.83 -43.40 -13.36
N VAL A 31 -17.57 -42.36 -12.57
CA VAL A 31 -18.46 -41.92 -11.48
C VAL A 31 -18.91 -40.48 -11.73
N LEU A 32 -20.20 -40.22 -11.55
CA LEU A 32 -20.73 -38.85 -11.50
C LEU A 32 -20.48 -38.28 -10.09
N HIS A 33 -19.74 -37.18 -10.03
CA HIS A 33 -19.35 -36.54 -8.80
C HIS A 33 -19.83 -35.08 -8.80
N THR A 34 -20.40 -34.63 -7.69
CA THR A 34 -20.69 -33.22 -7.42
C THR A 34 -19.56 -32.68 -6.54
N PRO A 35 -18.72 -31.76 -7.04
CA PRO A 35 -17.80 -31.01 -6.20
C PRO A 35 -18.57 -30.07 -5.26
N ASP A 36 -17.96 -29.61 -4.18
CA ASP A 36 -18.66 -28.75 -3.21
C ASP A 36 -18.85 -27.33 -3.74
N PHE A 37 -17.86 -26.80 -4.47
CA PHE A 37 -17.91 -25.47 -5.05
C PHE A 37 -17.36 -25.42 -6.48
N PHE A 38 -17.91 -24.50 -7.27
CA PHE A 38 -17.25 -23.94 -8.44
C PHE A 38 -16.91 -22.48 -8.16
N VAL A 39 -15.65 -22.08 -8.33
CA VAL A 39 -15.15 -20.77 -7.92
C VAL A 39 -14.57 -20.05 -9.13
N ILE A 40 -15.00 -18.80 -9.33
CA ILE A 40 -14.51 -17.88 -10.35
C ILE A 40 -13.59 -16.86 -9.66
N ARG A 41 -12.35 -16.78 -10.14
CA ARG A 41 -11.31 -15.87 -9.65
C ARG A 41 -10.91 -14.87 -10.73
N SER A 42 -10.12 -13.86 -10.35
CA SER A 42 -9.69 -12.80 -11.26
C SER A 42 -8.94 -13.31 -12.50
N LYS A 43 -8.17 -14.39 -12.37
CA LYS A 43 -7.33 -14.97 -13.43
C LYS A 43 -7.57 -16.47 -13.68
N SER A 44 -8.52 -17.10 -12.99
CA SER A 44 -8.76 -18.53 -13.09
C SER A 44 -10.18 -18.91 -12.69
N ALA A 45 -10.61 -20.12 -13.04
CA ALA A 45 -11.86 -20.70 -12.53
C ALA A 45 -11.71 -22.20 -12.40
N GLY A 46 -12.48 -22.82 -11.51
CA GLY A 46 -12.40 -24.25 -11.29
C GLY A 46 -13.19 -24.77 -10.11
N TRP A 47 -13.11 -26.07 -9.91
CA TRP A 47 -13.81 -26.78 -8.85
C TRP A 47 -12.97 -26.88 -7.59
N SER A 48 -13.65 -26.79 -6.44
CA SER A 48 -13.09 -27.02 -5.12
C SER A 48 -13.91 -28.09 -4.40
N GLU A 49 -13.23 -29.11 -3.89
CA GLU A 49 -13.84 -30.18 -3.10
C GLU A 49 -13.30 -30.12 -1.67
N CYS A 50 -14.17 -30.09 -0.67
CA CYS A 50 -13.81 -30.03 0.74
C CYS A 50 -13.88 -31.42 1.37
N LYS A 51 -12.79 -31.86 1.97
CA LYS A 51 -12.70 -33.13 2.70
C LYS A 51 -11.82 -32.96 3.92
N THR A 52 -12.09 -33.72 4.99
CA THR A 52 -11.17 -33.69 6.12
C THR A 52 -9.88 -34.46 5.80
N ALA A 53 -8.76 -34.10 6.43
CA ALA A 53 -7.50 -34.79 6.20
C ALA A 53 -7.60 -36.28 6.58
N SER A 54 -8.31 -36.59 7.67
CA SER A 54 -8.56 -37.97 8.11
C SER A 54 -9.45 -38.74 7.13
N GLU A 55 -10.47 -38.10 6.55
CA GLU A 55 -11.28 -38.70 5.48
C GLU A 55 -10.43 -39.00 4.25
N LEU A 56 -9.56 -38.08 3.85
CA LEU A 56 -8.70 -38.23 2.67
C LEU A 56 -7.73 -39.40 2.80
N GLU A 57 -7.18 -39.65 4.00
CA GLU A 57 -6.34 -40.82 4.27
C GLU A 57 -7.10 -42.15 4.06
N VAL A 58 -8.34 -42.22 4.56
CA VAL A 58 -9.21 -43.39 4.36
C VAL A 58 -9.61 -43.53 2.89
N LEU A 59 -9.91 -42.42 2.21
CA LEU A 59 -10.33 -42.40 0.81
C LEU A 59 -9.19 -42.74 -0.13
N ALA A 60 -7.96 -42.29 0.13
CA ALA A 60 -6.77 -42.62 -0.64
C ALA A 60 -6.45 -44.13 -0.54
N SER A 61 -6.65 -44.73 0.62
CA SER A 61 -6.49 -46.18 0.80
C SER A 61 -7.52 -46.98 -0.01
N LYS A 62 -8.76 -46.48 -0.13
CA LYS A 62 -9.85 -47.15 -0.87
C LYS A 62 -9.84 -46.84 -2.37
N MET A 63 -9.38 -45.66 -2.76
CA MET A 63 -9.43 -45.14 -4.13
C MET A 63 -8.13 -44.37 -4.46
N PRO A 64 -6.98 -45.06 -4.53
CA PRO A 64 -5.67 -44.43 -4.67
C PRO A 64 -5.44 -43.72 -6.02
N ALA A 65 -6.20 -44.09 -7.06
CA ALA A 65 -6.18 -43.36 -8.32
C ALA A 65 -6.99 -42.07 -8.28
N ARG A 66 -7.88 -41.91 -7.29
CA ARG A 66 -8.75 -40.74 -7.15
C ARG A 66 -8.23 -39.74 -6.12
N TYR A 67 -7.70 -40.19 -4.99
CA TYR A 67 -7.17 -39.31 -3.95
C TYR A 67 -5.71 -39.64 -3.70
N GLN A 68 -4.84 -38.64 -3.86
CA GLN A 68 -3.40 -38.80 -3.74
C GLN A 68 -2.84 -37.66 -2.90
N LEU A 69 -1.91 -37.98 -2.01
CA LEU A 69 -1.07 -36.98 -1.35
C LEU A 69 0.20 -36.83 -2.17
N ASP A 70 0.48 -35.62 -2.64
CA ASP A 70 1.69 -35.37 -3.41
C ASP A 70 2.93 -35.17 -2.52
N SER A 71 4.09 -35.02 -3.17
CA SER A 71 5.38 -34.84 -2.49
C SER A 71 5.44 -33.57 -1.62
N ASN A 72 4.56 -32.60 -1.86
CA ASN A 72 4.50 -31.34 -1.13
C ASN A 72 3.47 -31.40 0.00
N GLY A 73 2.89 -32.57 0.27
CA GLY A 73 1.87 -32.76 1.30
C GLY A 73 0.50 -32.19 0.91
N LYS A 74 0.25 -31.95 -0.38
CA LYS A 74 -1.04 -31.46 -0.88
C LYS A 74 -1.89 -32.60 -1.42
N TRP A 75 -3.18 -32.58 -1.07
CA TRP A 75 -4.14 -33.54 -1.58
C TRP A 75 -4.57 -33.20 -3.01
N ARG A 76 -4.61 -34.23 -3.84
CA ARG A 76 -4.88 -34.15 -5.28
C ARG A 76 -6.00 -35.09 -5.68
N CYS A 77 -6.74 -34.67 -6.71
CA CYS A 77 -7.73 -35.50 -7.37
C CYS A 77 -7.36 -35.65 -8.85
N PRO A 78 -6.47 -36.58 -9.23
CA PRO A 78 -6.04 -36.73 -10.62
C PRO A 78 -7.17 -36.82 -11.65
N PRO A 79 -8.26 -37.58 -11.43
CA PRO A 79 -9.36 -37.62 -12.41
C PRO A 79 -10.16 -36.31 -12.45
N GLY A 80 -10.22 -35.56 -11.34
CA GLY A 80 -10.84 -34.23 -11.30
C GLY A 80 -9.99 -33.18 -12.02
N GLU A 81 -8.68 -33.22 -11.80
CA GLU A 81 -7.69 -32.38 -12.48
C GLU A 81 -7.70 -32.62 -13.99
N GLU A 82 -7.75 -33.87 -14.43
CA GLU A 82 -7.83 -34.23 -15.84
C GLU A 82 -9.13 -33.72 -16.49
N PHE A 83 -10.26 -33.91 -15.81
CA PHE A 83 -11.54 -33.36 -16.27
C PHE A 83 -11.49 -31.84 -16.41
N ALA A 84 -10.98 -31.13 -15.39
CA ALA A 84 -10.95 -29.67 -15.37
C ALA A 84 -9.97 -29.11 -16.41
N LYS A 85 -8.80 -29.74 -16.57
CA LYS A 85 -7.78 -29.34 -17.55
C LYS A 85 -8.30 -29.32 -18.98
N ASN A 86 -9.15 -30.30 -19.34
CA ASN A 86 -9.77 -30.35 -20.67
C ASN A 86 -10.69 -29.15 -20.97
N LEU A 87 -11.13 -28.43 -19.94
CA LEU A 87 -11.96 -27.24 -20.04
C LEU A 87 -11.17 -25.94 -19.80
N GLY A 88 -9.86 -26.04 -19.56
CA GLY A 88 -9.03 -24.89 -19.17
C GLY A 88 -9.24 -24.42 -17.73
N PHE A 89 -9.80 -25.26 -16.86
CA PHE A 89 -10.09 -24.96 -15.47
C PHE A 89 -9.20 -25.76 -14.51
N TYR A 90 -9.17 -25.36 -13.23
CA TYR A 90 -8.51 -26.12 -12.17
C TYR A 90 -9.48 -27.04 -11.43
N TYR A 91 -8.91 -28.02 -10.72
CA TYR A 91 -9.58 -28.82 -9.71
C TYR A 91 -8.69 -28.88 -8.48
N ILE A 92 -9.22 -28.54 -7.30
CA ILE A 92 -8.47 -28.58 -6.05
C ILE A 92 -9.25 -29.31 -4.95
N ILE A 93 -8.51 -29.97 -4.06
CA ILE A 93 -9.04 -30.47 -2.80
C ILE A 93 -8.64 -29.49 -1.71
N TRP A 94 -9.61 -29.11 -0.87
CA TRP A 94 -9.43 -28.34 0.34
C TRP A 94 -9.57 -29.22 1.58
N SER A 95 -8.68 -29.03 2.55
CA SER A 95 -8.77 -29.68 3.86
C SER A 95 -8.65 -28.69 5.01
N GLU A 96 -8.96 -29.13 6.23
CA GLU A 96 -8.86 -28.33 7.45
C GLU A 96 -7.43 -27.86 7.76
N LYS A 97 -6.42 -28.47 7.14
CA LYS A 97 -5.02 -28.01 7.21
C LYS A 97 -4.78 -26.69 6.48
N GLU A 98 -5.68 -26.30 5.58
CA GLU A 98 -5.64 -25.05 4.81
C GLU A 98 -6.54 -23.96 5.43
N ILE A 99 -7.31 -24.31 6.47
CA ILE A 99 -8.15 -23.37 7.22
C ILE A 99 -7.25 -22.53 8.14
N HIS A 100 -7.31 -21.22 7.94
CA HIS A 100 -6.71 -20.26 8.86
C HIS A 100 -7.63 -20.11 10.08
N TRP A 101 -7.47 -21.00 11.06
CA TRP A 101 -8.33 -21.08 12.26
C TRP A 101 -8.44 -19.76 13.03
N LYS A 102 -7.38 -18.95 13.05
CA LYS A 102 -7.40 -17.60 13.61
C LYS A 102 -8.32 -16.67 12.83
N LYS A 103 -8.21 -16.65 11.50
CA LYS A 103 -9.12 -15.91 10.61
C LYS A 103 -10.56 -16.31 10.82
N GLN A 104 -10.85 -17.60 10.93
CA GLN A 104 -12.20 -18.08 11.21
C GLN A 104 -12.74 -17.56 12.55
N ARG A 105 -11.94 -17.64 13.62
CA ARG A 105 -12.32 -17.10 14.95
C ARG A 105 -12.51 -15.59 14.91
N ASN A 106 -11.65 -14.87 14.21
CA ASN A 106 -11.77 -13.42 14.05
C ASN A 106 -13.03 -13.03 13.25
N LEU A 107 -13.38 -13.78 12.20
CA LEU A 107 -14.63 -13.57 11.48
C LEU A 107 -15.86 -13.89 12.33
N TYR A 108 -15.78 -14.93 13.18
CA TYR A 108 -16.83 -15.22 14.14
C TYR A 108 -16.98 -14.10 15.18
N PHE A 109 -15.86 -13.57 15.69
CA PHE A 109 -15.85 -12.40 16.57
C PHE A 109 -16.47 -11.17 15.89
N LEU A 110 -16.21 -10.97 14.60
CA LEU A 110 -16.78 -9.86 13.84
C LEU A 110 -18.21 -10.10 13.35
N SER A 111 -18.80 -11.28 13.59
CA SER A 111 -20.11 -11.65 13.03
C SER A 111 -21.23 -10.71 13.51
N ASP A 112 -21.12 -10.16 14.71
CA ASP A 112 -22.06 -9.17 15.25
C ASP A 112 -22.01 -7.81 14.50
N TYR A 113 -20.98 -7.57 13.70
CA TYR A 113 -20.77 -6.34 12.93
C TYR A 113 -20.93 -6.54 11.41
N LEU A 114 -20.82 -7.79 10.94
CA LEU A 114 -20.91 -8.17 9.54
C LEU A 114 -22.36 -8.14 9.05
N GLY A 115 -22.65 -7.35 8.02
CA GLY A 115 -23.99 -7.26 7.43
C GLY A 115 -25.04 -6.55 8.31
N VAL A 116 -24.64 -6.09 9.50
CA VAL A 116 -25.49 -5.28 10.39
C VAL A 116 -25.40 -3.81 9.98
N ASN A 117 -26.55 -3.14 9.91
CA ASN A 117 -26.65 -1.71 9.63
C ASN A 117 -26.43 -0.90 10.92
N LEU A 118 -25.26 -1.08 11.54
CA LEU A 118 -24.81 -0.28 12.67
C LEU A 118 -24.26 1.03 12.13
N GLU A 119 -24.95 2.14 12.37
CA GLU A 119 -24.45 3.46 11.99
C GLU A 119 -23.31 3.87 12.91
N VAL A 120 -22.11 3.99 12.33
CA VAL A 120 -20.94 4.50 13.03
C VAL A 120 -20.99 6.04 13.02
N PRO A 121 -20.89 6.73 14.17
CA PRO A 121 -20.86 8.18 14.22
C PRO A 121 -19.72 8.74 13.36
N THR A 122 -20.00 9.76 12.54
CA THR A 122 -18.98 10.36 11.65
C THR A 122 -17.78 10.90 12.43
N GLY A 123 -17.98 11.34 13.68
CA GLY A 123 -16.89 11.75 14.58
C GLY A 123 -15.88 10.62 14.83
N ASP A 124 -16.37 9.45 15.23
CA ASP A 124 -15.55 8.26 15.46
C ASP A 124 -14.79 7.84 14.20
N ILE A 125 -15.45 7.84 13.03
CA ILE A 125 -14.80 7.50 11.74
C ILE A 125 -13.62 8.45 11.47
N VAL A 126 -13.86 9.76 11.59
CA VAL A 126 -12.84 10.78 11.33
C VAL A 126 -11.70 10.65 12.33
N GLU A 127 -11.99 10.41 13.61
CA GLU A 127 -10.99 10.28 14.65
C GLU A 127 -10.10 9.04 14.47
N VAL A 128 -10.72 7.87 14.22
CA VAL A 128 -10.01 6.62 13.91
C VAL A 128 -9.08 6.79 12.71
N ILE A 129 -9.59 7.37 11.61
CA ILE A 129 -8.80 7.62 10.41
C ILE A 129 -7.63 8.58 10.73
N GLN A 130 -7.87 9.69 11.44
CA GLN A 130 -6.82 10.63 11.79
C GLN A 130 -5.71 10.01 12.65
N ILE A 131 -6.06 9.13 13.59
CA ILE A 131 -5.08 8.44 14.43
C ILE A 131 -4.24 7.48 13.58
N ILE A 132 -4.88 6.66 12.75
CA ILE A 132 -4.21 5.69 11.87
C ILE A 132 -3.33 6.42 10.84
N SER A 133 -3.78 7.54 10.28
CA SER A 133 -3.00 8.36 9.35
C SER A 133 -1.76 8.97 10.00
N ARG A 134 -1.82 9.34 11.28
CA ARG A 134 -0.66 9.87 12.03
C ARG A 134 0.29 8.78 12.48
N SER A 135 -0.21 7.58 12.73
CA SER A 135 0.58 6.43 13.17
C SER A 135 0.11 5.15 12.46
N PRO A 136 0.49 4.96 11.17
CA PRO A 136 0.13 3.75 10.44
C PRO A 136 0.67 2.49 11.13
N GLY A 137 -0.20 1.53 11.42
CA GLY A 137 0.18 0.33 12.15
C GLY A 137 0.15 0.47 13.67
N ILE A 138 -0.50 1.52 14.21
CA ILE A 138 -0.89 1.62 15.62
C ILE A 138 -1.51 0.31 16.10
N LYS A 139 -1.20 -0.11 17.34
CA LYS A 139 -1.76 -1.35 17.88
C LYS A 139 -3.26 -1.22 18.11
N LEU A 140 -4.00 -2.30 17.87
CA LEU A 140 -5.44 -2.31 18.09
C LEU A 140 -5.77 -2.04 19.55
N SER A 141 -4.98 -2.56 20.51
CA SER A 141 -5.11 -2.23 21.93
C SER A 141 -4.97 -0.73 22.18
N GLU A 142 -3.91 -0.11 21.65
CA GLU A 142 -3.65 1.32 21.79
C GLU A 142 -4.75 2.19 21.17
N LEU A 143 -5.35 1.73 20.07
CA LEU A 143 -6.47 2.42 19.42
C LEU A 143 -7.75 2.33 20.25
N LEU A 144 -8.04 1.16 20.84
CA LEU A 144 -9.19 0.96 21.74
C LEU A 144 -9.07 1.81 23.01
N GLU A 145 -7.85 2.07 23.47
CA GLU A 145 -7.59 2.93 24.63
C GLU A 145 -7.76 4.43 24.36
N LYS A 146 -7.99 4.86 23.10
CA LYS A 146 -8.17 6.29 22.75
C LYS A 146 -9.51 6.89 23.18
N GLY A 147 -10.41 6.08 23.76
CA GLY A 147 -11.74 6.53 24.20
C GLY A 147 -12.79 6.58 23.10
N ILE A 148 -12.46 6.05 21.91
CA ILE A 148 -13.40 5.83 20.80
C ILE A 148 -14.23 4.58 21.12
N ASN A 149 -15.50 4.57 20.70
CA ASN A 149 -16.34 3.40 20.89
C ASN A 149 -15.72 2.16 20.18
N ALA A 150 -15.54 1.08 20.92
CA ALA A 150 -14.99 -0.18 20.40
C ALA A 150 -15.87 -0.76 19.29
N ASP A 151 -17.20 -0.65 19.40
CA ASP A 151 -18.14 -1.13 18.39
C ASP A 151 -17.93 -0.38 17.07
N SER A 152 -17.65 0.93 17.12
CA SER A 152 -17.29 1.74 15.96
C SER A 152 -16.03 1.22 15.28
N ILE A 153 -14.99 0.89 16.06
CA ILE A 153 -13.72 0.38 15.53
C ILE A 153 -13.91 -1.01 14.89
N TYR A 154 -14.58 -1.94 15.57
CA TYR A 154 -14.82 -3.27 15.04
C TYR A 154 -15.74 -3.24 13.83
N LYS A 155 -16.71 -2.32 13.79
CA LYS A 155 -17.54 -2.10 12.61
C LYS A 155 -16.72 -1.60 11.42
N LEU A 156 -15.82 -0.65 11.62
CA LEU A 156 -14.91 -0.18 10.57
C LEU A 156 -13.97 -1.27 10.05
N ILE A 157 -13.54 -2.20 10.91
CA ILE A 157 -12.77 -3.39 10.52
C ILE A 157 -13.65 -4.35 9.71
N ALA A 158 -14.86 -4.65 10.19
CA ALA A 158 -15.80 -5.57 9.54
C ALA A 158 -16.22 -5.07 8.14
N ASP A 159 -16.46 -3.77 8.01
CA ASP A 159 -16.78 -3.11 6.74
C ASP A 159 -15.55 -2.89 5.86
N GLN A 160 -14.37 -3.32 6.30
CA GLN A 160 -13.09 -3.16 5.60
C GLN A 160 -12.76 -1.69 5.28
N THR A 161 -13.30 -0.76 6.07
CA THR A 161 -12.98 0.68 5.99
C THR A 161 -11.59 0.96 6.54
N VAL A 162 -11.16 0.16 7.52
CA VAL A 162 -9.78 0.06 7.98
C VAL A 162 -9.33 -1.39 7.87
N PHE A 163 -8.03 -1.60 7.70
CA PHE A 163 -7.42 -2.91 7.50
C PHE A 163 -6.67 -3.38 8.73
N VAL A 164 -6.86 -4.65 9.06
CA VAL A 164 -6.07 -5.40 10.04
C VAL A 164 -5.74 -6.77 9.47
N ASP A 165 -4.65 -7.38 9.95
CA ASP A 165 -4.33 -8.78 9.66
C ASP A 165 -5.21 -9.71 10.51
N LEU A 166 -6.17 -10.36 9.87
CA LEU A 166 -7.08 -11.32 10.52
C LEU A 166 -6.49 -12.74 10.61
N GLU A 167 -5.32 -13.01 10.02
CA GLU A 167 -4.75 -14.35 9.90
C GLU A 167 -3.69 -14.62 10.97
N SER A 168 -2.86 -13.62 11.30
CA SER A 168 -1.72 -13.80 12.20
C SER A 168 -2.08 -13.79 13.69
N PHE A 169 -3.06 -12.98 14.12
CA PHE A 169 -3.35 -12.72 15.54
C PHE A 169 -4.85 -12.71 15.82
N SER A 170 -5.23 -13.03 17.06
CA SER A 170 -6.62 -13.03 17.52
C SER A 170 -7.10 -11.63 17.93
N LEU A 171 -8.22 -11.16 17.38
CA LEU A 171 -8.81 -9.85 17.69
C LEU A 171 -9.21 -9.71 19.17
N SER A 172 -9.65 -10.81 19.80
CA SER A 172 -10.20 -10.79 21.16
C SER A 172 -9.15 -11.01 22.25
N THR A 173 -8.03 -11.66 21.93
CA THR A 173 -7.02 -12.06 22.93
C THR A 173 -5.63 -11.50 22.69
N GLU A 174 -5.35 -10.97 21.50
CA GLU A 174 -4.03 -10.43 21.14
C GLU A 174 -4.12 -9.02 20.48
N PRO A 175 -4.98 -8.09 20.92
CA PRO A 175 -5.12 -6.77 20.28
C PRO A 175 -3.82 -5.94 20.28
N GLU A 176 -2.92 -6.17 21.22
CA GLU A 176 -1.59 -5.54 21.32
C GLU A 176 -0.62 -5.97 20.19
N ARG A 177 -0.90 -7.10 19.54
CA ARG A 177 -0.07 -7.60 18.43
C ARG A 177 -0.55 -7.11 17.07
N ILE A 178 -1.83 -6.75 16.97
CA ILE A 178 -2.50 -6.37 15.73
C ILE A 178 -2.21 -4.91 15.39
N GLY A 179 -1.59 -4.67 14.23
CA GLY A 179 -1.48 -3.32 13.68
C GLY A 179 -2.73 -2.95 12.88
N VAL A 180 -3.20 -1.72 13.06
CA VAL A 180 -4.33 -1.16 12.32
C VAL A 180 -3.83 -0.19 11.24
N PHE A 181 -4.34 -0.35 10.03
CA PHE A 181 -3.92 0.39 8.85
C PHE A 181 -5.14 0.95 8.12
N ILE A 182 -4.94 2.01 7.34
CA ILE A 182 -6.03 2.60 6.56
C ILE A 182 -6.49 1.67 5.43
N ASN A 183 -5.58 0.85 4.89
CA ASN A 183 -5.85 -0.15 3.87
C ASN A 183 -4.75 -1.23 3.86
N ARG A 184 -4.98 -2.29 3.08
CA ARG A 184 -4.06 -3.42 2.94
C ARG A 184 -2.74 -3.00 2.29
N GLU A 185 -2.79 -2.10 1.31
CA GLU A 185 -1.59 -1.65 0.58
C GLU A 185 -0.59 -0.95 1.52
N THR A 186 -1.07 -0.11 2.44
CA THR A 186 -0.25 0.53 3.46
C THR A 186 0.33 -0.49 4.46
N ALA A 187 -0.46 -1.49 4.85
CA ALA A 187 0.01 -2.58 5.72
C ALA A 187 1.12 -3.40 5.04
N ASN A 188 0.94 -3.75 3.77
CA ASN A 188 1.94 -4.46 2.98
C ASN A 188 3.21 -3.64 2.82
N ALA A 189 3.08 -2.34 2.50
CA ALA A 189 4.21 -1.42 2.39
C ALA A 189 5.06 -1.39 3.67
N LEU A 190 4.41 -1.26 4.83
CA LEU A 190 5.08 -1.26 6.13
C LEU A 190 5.68 -2.61 6.49
N SER A 191 4.98 -3.71 6.19
CA SER A 191 5.51 -5.05 6.40
C SER A 191 6.76 -5.33 5.56
N LEU A 192 6.80 -4.84 4.31
CA LEU A 192 7.97 -4.96 3.44
C LEU A 192 9.14 -4.15 3.99
N CYS A 193 8.89 -2.93 4.49
CA CYS A 193 9.94 -2.16 5.17
C CYS A 193 10.47 -2.82 6.45
N LYS A 194 9.69 -3.70 7.12
CA LYS A 194 10.15 -4.47 8.28
C LYS A 194 10.94 -5.72 7.89
N ASN A 195 10.56 -6.39 6.81
CA ASN A 195 11.21 -7.62 6.34
C ASN A 195 12.49 -7.37 5.50
N ASP A 196 12.77 -6.12 5.12
CA ASP A 196 13.97 -5.70 4.39
C ASP A 196 15.30 -5.86 5.18
N GLU A 197 15.24 -6.40 6.40
CA GLU A 197 16.43 -6.82 7.15
C GLU A 197 17.16 -8.01 6.50
N ALA A 198 16.51 -8.77 5.60
CA ALA A 198 17.06 -9.99 4.99
C ALA A 198 18.22 -9.77 4.00
N TRP A 199 18.45 -8.55 3.51
CA TRP A 199 19.71 -8.17 2.85
C TRP A 199 20.11 -6.73 3.18
N SER A 200 20.20 -6.41 4.46
CA SER A 200 20.94 -5.21 4.88
C SER A 200 22.44 -5.52 4.87
N PRO A 201 23.32 -4.76 4.17
CA PRO A 201 24.76 -4.85 4.42
C PRO A 201 24.97 -4.38 5.85
N ARG A 202 25.12 -5.33 6.79
CA ARG A 202 25.36 -5.15 8.24
C ARG A 202 25.08 -3.71 8.69
N LYS A 203 23.81 -3.38 8.89
CA LYS A 203 23.48 -2.25 9.77
C LYS A 203 24.12 -2.63 11.10
N VAL A 204 25.22 -1.98 11.47
CA VAL A 204 25.77 -2.08 12.82
C VAL A 204 24.65 -1.55 13.70
N VAL A 205 23.85 -2.44 14.28
CA VAL A 205 22.83 -2.08 15.26
C VAL A 205 23.61 -1.52 16.43
N ASP A 206 23.41 -0.24 16.72
CA ASP A 206 24.13 0.45 17.77
C ASP A 206 23.65 -0.06 19.14
N LEU A 207 24.32 -1.09 19.64
CA LEU A 207 24.11 -1.67 20.97
C LEU A 207 24.76 -0.83 22.09
N SER A 208 25.32 0.34 21.78
CA SER A 208 26.06 1.19 22.73
C SER A 208 25.18 2.24 23.44
N HIS A 209 23.90 1.95 23.64
CA HIS A 209 23.00 2.79 24.42
C HIS A 209 22.18 2.01 25.45
N VAL A 210 21.87 2.66 26.57
CA VAL A 210 20.93 2.13 27.59
C VAL A 210 19.53 2.09 27.00
N GLY A 211 18.86 0.94 27.11
CA GLY A 211 17.57 0.64 26.47
C GLY A 211 17.66 -0.31 25.28
N ALA A 212 18.85 -0.56 24.74
CA ALA A 212 19.05 -1.55 23.69
C ALA A 212 18.63 -2.95 24.16
N SER A 213 18.03 -3.75 23.27
CA SER A 213 17.52 -5.08 23.61
C SER A 213 18.07 -6.14 22.65
N GLY A 214 18.22 -7.38 23.10
CA GLY A 214 18.66 -8.49 22.26
C GLY A 214 18.53 -9.86 22.90
N ILE A 215 18.70 -10.89 22.08
CA ILE A 215 18.60 -12.30 22.46
C ILE A 215 20.00 -12.84 22.71
N TRP A 216 20.20 -13.46 23.88
CA TRP A 216 21.40 -14.20 24.22
C TRP A 216 21.02 -15.49 24.95
N ASP A 217 21.55 -16.62 24.46
CA ASP A 217 21.22 -17.99 24.89
C ASP A 217 19.70 -18.28 24.92
N GLY A 218 18.97 -17.71 23.94
CA GLY A 218 17.53 -17.90 23.78
C GLY A 218 16.66 -17.10 24.75
N GLN A 219 17.26 -16.22 25.55
CA GLN A 219 16.55 -15.30 26.46
C GLN A 219 16.71 -13.84 26.03
N ILE A 220 15.68 -13.03 26.25
CA ILE A 220 15.70 -11.59 25.96
C ILE A 220 16.40 -10.84 27.09
N TRP A 221 17.31 -9.95 26.71
CA TRP A 221 18.11 -9.10 27.58
C TRP A 221 18.02 -7.63 27.17
N HIS A 222 17.86 -6.76 28.15
CA HIS A 222 17.84 -5.31 28.01
C HIS A 222 19.09 -4.69 28.61
N VAL A 223 19.77 -3.81 27.88
CA VAL A 223 20.89 -3.01 28.40
C VAL A 223 20.35 -1.95 29.35
N ILE A 224 20.60 -2.10 30.64
CA ILE A 224 20.11 -1.17 31.67
C ILE A 224 21.18 -0.17 32.14
N ASN A 225 22.46 -0.48 31.91
CA ASN A 225 23.56 0.41 32.26
C ASN A 225 24.80 0.12 31.41
N ILE A 226 25.51 1.16 30.97
CA ILE A 226 26.79 1.08 30.27
C ILE A 226 27.81 1.88 31.09
N GLY A 227 28.69 1.17 31.81
CA GLY A 227 29.79 1.76 32.55
C GLY A 227 31.11 1.71 31.80
N GLU A 228 32.12 2.43 32.29
CA GLU A 228 33.46 2.46 31.69
C GLU A 228 34.15 1.09 31.64
N THR A 229 33.83 0.21 32.60
CA THR A 229 34.44 -1.13 32.73
C THR A 229 33.48 -2.29 32.53
N ASN A 230 32.18 -2.09 32.77
CA ASN A 230 31.16 -3.14 32.71
C ASN A 230 29.85 -2.64 32.09
N ILE A 231 29.12 -3.55 31.45
CA ILE A 231 27.74 -3.37 30.99
C ILE A 231 26.79 -4.20 31.86
N SER A 232 25.62 -3.69 32.18
CA SER A 232 24.59 -4.42 32.91
C SER A 232 23.38 -4.72 32.04
N LEU A 233 22.94 -5.97 32.07
CA LEU A 233 21.83 -6.52 31.30
C LEU A 233 20.72 -7.00 32.26
N LEU A 234 19.46 -6.82 31.88
CA LEU A 234 18.27 -7.27 32.59
C LEU A 234 17.47 -8.23 31.72
N SER A 235 17.11 -9.40 32.24
CA SER A 235 16.19 -10.32 31.55
C SER A 235 14.73 -10.06 31.92
N GLU A 236 13.79 -10.58 31.10
CA GLU A 236 12.34 -10.57 31.42
C GLU A 236 12.00 -11.27 32.75
N SER A 237 12.85 -12.20 33.19
CA SER A 237 12.71 -12.88 34.49
C SER A 237 13.21 -12.03 35.68
N SER A 238 13.48 -10.74 35.46
CA SER A 238 14.02 -9.78 36.43
C SER A 238 15.42 -10.13 36.98
N GLN A 239 16.18 -10.96 36.26
CA GLN A 239 17.59 -11.24 36.60
C GLN A 239 18.50 -10.18 36.00
N ILE A 240 19.43 -9.65 36.80
CA ILE A 240 20.44 -8.68 36.37
C ILE A 240 21.80 -9.39 36.28
N ILE A 241 22.47 -9.24 35.14
CA ILE A 241 23.84 -9.72 34.93
C ILE A 241 24.72 -8.52 34.57
N SER A 242 25.91 -8.44 35.16
CA SER A 242 26.93 -7.45 34.80
C SER A 242 28.10 -8.16 34.13
N LEU A 243 28.49 -7.70 32.95
CA LEU A 243 29.56 -8.27 32.13
C LEU A 243 30.69 -7.25 31.94
N PRO A 244 31.96 -7.66 32.00
CA PRO A 244 33.07 -6.82 31.57
C PRO A 244 32.92 -6.41 30.11
N ASN A 245 33.26 -5.16 29.77
CA ASN A 245 33.13 -4.64 28.40
C ASN A 245 33.90 -5.50 27.37
N GLN A 246 35.02 -6.13 27.77
CA GLN A 246 35.77 -7.04 26.91
C GLN A 246 34.99 -8.30 26.53
N GLU A 247 34.21 -8.87 27.46
CA GLU A 247 33.38 -10.05 27.20
C GLU A 247 32.13 -9.67 26.40
N TRP A 248 31.57 -8.49 26.65
CA TRP A 248 30.50 -7.93 25.83
C TRP A 248 30.91 -7.76 24.36
N ILE A 249 32.08 -7.18 24.11
CA ILE A 249 32.63 -7.04 22.74
C ILE A 249 32.80 -8.42 22.09
N LYS A 250 33.35 -9.41 22.81
CA LYS A 250 33.47 -10.78 22.28
C LYS A 250 32.13 -11.42 21.96
N LEU A 251 31.10 -11.20 22.78
CA LEU A 251 29.74 -11.72 22.53
C LEU A 251 29.14 -11.15 21.23
N ILE A 252 29.38 -9.87 20.95
CA ILE A 252 28.96 -9.20 19.71
C ILE A 252 29.79 -9.71 18.52
N GLU A 253 31.12 -9.78 18.65
CA GLU A 253 32.01 -10.24 17.57
C GLU A 253 31.76 -11.71 17.18
N GLN A 254 31.35 -12.53 18.14
CA GLN A 254 31.00 -13.95 17.93
C GLN A 254 29.54 -14.16 17.52
N ASP A 255 28.76 -13.10 17.33
CA ASP A 255 27.35 -13.15 16.92
C ASP A 255 26.45 -13.97 17.87
N LYS A 256 26.83 -14.03 19.16
CA LYS A 256 26.08 -14.74 20.22
C LYS A 256 24.96 -13.91 20.83
N PHE A 257 25.05 -12.59 20.69
CA PHE A 257 24.04 -11.64 21.13
C PHE A 257 23.35 -11.04 19.90
N GLN A 258 22.14 -11.50 19.60
CA GLN A 258 21.37 -11.05 18.44
C GLN A 258 20.53 -9.84 18.83
N ALA A 259 20.79 -8.67 18.24
CA ALA A 259 20.04 -7.47 18.57
C ALA A 259 18.54 -7.65 18.24
N LEU A 260 17.67 -7.35 19.19
CA LEU A 260 16.26 -7.14 18.96
C LEU A 260 16.13 -5.68 18.55
N CYS A 261 16.03 -5.44 17.24
CA CYS A 261 15.61 -4.13 16.78
C CYS A 261 14.18 -3.89 17.27
N ASP A 262 14.03 -3.00 18.24
CA ASP A 262 12.81 -2.22 18.34
C ASP A 262 12.64 -1.57 16.97
N SER A 263 11.70 -2.11 16.18
CA SER A 263 11.33 -1.59 14.87
C SER A 263 10.63 -0.24 15.04
N GLN A 264 11.35 0.74 15.58
CA GLN A 264 11.11 2.14 15.26
C GLN A 264 11.47 2.28 13.79
N ILE A 265 10.49 1.92 12.94
CA ILE A 265 10.38 2.42 11.57
C ILE A 265 10.82 3.87 11.63
N SER A 266 11.91 4.21 10.93
CA SER A 266 12.48 5.57 10.95
C SER A 266 11.33 6.56 10.72
N LYS A 267 11.30 7.67 11.48
CA LYS A 267 10.33 8.75 11.27
C LYS A 267 10.21 9.15 9.79
N ASP A 268 11.30 9.00 9.03
CA ASP A 268 11.36 9.25 7.60
C ASP A 268 10.44 8.32 6.77
N ILE A 269 10.34 7.03 7.11
CA ILE A 269 9.49 6.06 6.39
C ILE A 269 8.02 6.41 6.60
N TYR A 270 7.62 6.75 7.83
CA TYR A 270 6.27 7.20 8.12
C TYR A 270 5.94 8.49 7.38
N GLU A 271 6.88 9.43 7.33
CA GLU A 271 6.69 10.67 6.59
C GLU A 271 6.46 10.40 5.09
N TYR A 272 7.24 9.55 4.44
CA TYR A 272 7.04 9.19 3.03
C TYR A 272 5.72 8.45 2.76
N LEU A 273 5.34 7.51 3.62
CA LEU A 273 4.08 6.77 3.48
C LEU A 273 2.85 7.63 3.76
N LYS A 274 2.97 8.62 4.66
CA LYS A 274 1.91 9.57 4.99
C LYS A 274 1.47 10.41 3.78
N TYR A 275 2.38 10.70 2.85
CA TYR A 275 2.04 11.45 1.63
C TYR A 275 1.70 10.56 0.42
N ALA A 276 1.86 9.24 0.51
CA ALA A 276 1.60 8.33 -0.59
C ALA A 276 0.10 8.05 -0.71
N SER A 277 -0.49 8.27 -1.90
CA SER A 277 -1.90 7.91 -2.12
C SER A 277 -2.07 6.38 -2.22
N VAL A 278 -3.30 5.90 -2.08
CA VAL A 278 -3.62 4.46 -2.24
C VAL A 278 -3.16 3.95 -3.61
N ASP A 279 -3.31 4.74 -4.67
CA ASP A 279 -2.86 4.38 -6.01
C ASP A 279 -1.33 4.35 -6.14
N ASP A 280 -0.63 5.21 -5.41
CA ASP A 280 0.85 5.21 -5.34
C ASP A 280 1.35 3.94 -4.64
N CYS A 281 0.74 3.59 -3.51
CA CYS A 281 1.04 2.35 -2.78
C CYS A 281 0.71 1.10 -3.61
N ARG A 282 -0.42 1.10 -4.32
CA ARG A 282 -0.81 -0.02 -5.20
C ARG A 282 0.19 -0.20 -6.35
N GLU A 283 0.60 0.88 -6.99
CA GLU A 283 1.58 0.83 -8.08
C GLU A 283 2.97 0.42 -7.56
N ALA A 284 3.38 0.87 -6.37
CA ALA A 284 4.62 0.42 -5.73
C ALA A 284 4.59 -1.08 -5.39
N SER A 285 3.48 -1.57 -4.82
CA SER A 285 3.27 -3.00 -4.55
C SER A 285 3.31 -3.84 -5.83
N ARG A 286 2.67 -3.36 -6.91
CA ARG A 286 2.74 -4.02 -8.22
C ARG A 286 4.17 -4.10 -8.75
N ARG A 287 4.94 -3.01 -8.65
CA ARG A 287 6.36 -2.99 -9.03
C ARG A 287 7.19 -3.95 -8.21
N TYR A 288 6.91 -4.07 -6.92
CA TYR A 288 7.60 -5.01 -6.03
C TYR A 288 7.40 -6.45 -6.48
N LEU A 289 6.16 -6.87 -6.75
CA LEU A 289 5.84 -8.23 -7.21
C LEU A 289 6.61 -8.62 -8.49
N VAL A 290 6.86 -7.66 -9.38
CA VAL A 290 7.63 -7.89 -10.60
C VAL A 290 9.11 -8.15 -10.29
N ILE A 291 9.69 -7.44 -9.32
CA ILE A 291 11.13 -7.50 -9.06
C ILE A 291 11.53 -8.40 -7.88
N SER A 292 10.57 -8.84 -7.06
CA SER A 292 10.83 -9.53 -5.79
C SER A 292 11.57 -10.85 -5.96
N GLY A 293 11.22 -11.65 -6.99
CA GLY A 293 11.94 -12.89 -7.29
C GLY A 293 13.42 -12.64 -7.57
N TYR A 294 13.74 -11.60 -8.35
CA TYR A 294 15.13 -11.21 -8.61
C TYR A 294 15.85 -10.68 -7.37
N LEU A 295 15.16 -9.93 -6.50
CA LEU A 295 15.72 -9.49 -5.23
C LEU A 295 16.04 -10.67 -4.30
N GLN A 296 15.32 -11.78 -4.42
CA GLN A 296 15.52 -13.04 -3.68
C GLN A 296 16.54 -13.99 -4.35
N GLY A 297 17.18 -13.58 -5.44
CA GLY A 297 18.23 -14.35 -6.12
C GLY A 297 17.76 -15.20 -7.30
N GLU A 298 16.48 -15.09 -7.70
CA GLU A 298 15.99 -15.72 -8.92
C GLU A 298 16.46 -14.99 -10.19
N LYS A 299 16.27 -15.61 -11.36
CA LYS A 299 16.58 -14.97 -12.64
C LYS A 299 15.56 -13.85 -12.92
N ALA A 300 16.04 -12.78 -13.55
CA ALA A 300 15.17 -11.67 -13.94
C ALA A 300 14.09 -12.15 -14.92
N ASP A 301 12.84 -11.79 -14.64
CA ASP A 301 11.69 -12.03 -15.51
C ASP A 301 11.27 -10.71 -16.18
N PHE A 302 11.14 -10.76 -17.51
CA PHE A 302 10.78 -9.62 -18.36
C PHE A 302 9.42 -9.80 -19.04
N THR A 303 8.61 -10.77 -18.61
CA THR A 303 7.27 -11.02 -19.17
C THR A 303 6.33 -9.83 -18.99
N GLU A 304 6.32 -9.21 -17.80
CA GLU A 304 5.42 -8.08 -17.50
C GLU A 304 5.95 -6.72 -17.96
N VAL A 305 7.28 -6.51 -17.94
CA VAL A 305 7.89 -5.21 -18.24
C VAL A 305 9.19 -5.32 -19.03
N PRO A 306 9.52 -4.32 -19.87
CA PRO A 306 10.81 -4.27 -20.55
C PRO A 306 11.99 -4.26 -19.58
N GLU A 307 13.09 -4.91 -19.98
CA GLU A 307 14.34 -5.03 -19.21
C GLU A 307 14.82 -3.69 -18.61
N ARG A 308 14.77 -2.61 -19.40
CA ARG A 308 15.17 -1.27 -18.93
C ARG A 308 14.31 -0.77 -17.77
N THR A 309 13.02 -1.05 -17.78
CA THR A 309 12.08 -0.66 -16.71
C THR A 309 12.31 -1.51 -15.46
N PHE A 310 12.52 -2.80 -15.65
CA PHE A 310 12.85 -3.75 -14.59
C PHE A 310 14.07 -3.30 -13.78
N TYR A 311 15.22 -3.15 -14.44
CA TYR A 311 16.46 -2.74 -13.76
C TYR A 311 16.42 -1.31 -13.22
N ARG A 312 15.60 -0.42 -13.81
CA ARG A 312 15.36 0.91 -13.24
C ARG A 312 14.67 0.81 -11.88
N TRP A 313 13.68 -0.08 -11.73
CA TRP A 313 13.01 -0.30 -10.45
C TRP A 313 13.93 -0.96 -9.44
N VAL A 314 14.68 -2.00 -9.83
CA VAL A 314 15.73 -2.61 -8.97
C VAL A 314 16.74 -1.58 -8.49
N ARG A 315 17.19 -0.67 -9.37
CA ARG A 315 18.10 0.41 -8.97
C ARG A 315 17.43 1.37 -8.00
N SER A 316 16.17 1.73 -8.25
CA SER A 316 15.43 2.66 -7.37
C SER A 316 15.20 2.04 -6.00
N TRP A 317 14.93 0.74 -5.94
CA TRP A 317 14.88 -0.06 -4.71
C TRP A 317 16.18 0.05 -3.92
N ARG A 318 17.31 -0.36 -4.52
CA ARG A 318 18.61 -0.36 -3.84
C ARG A 318 19.02 1.03 -3.35
N VAL A 319 18.73 2.08 -4.12
CA VAL A 319 19.00 3.46 -3.69
C VAL A 319 18.15 3.85 -2.48
N ALA A 320 16.87 3.48 -2.45
CA ALA A 320 16.00 3.78 -1.32
C ALA A 320 16.32 2.93 -0.08
N GLU A 321 16.76 1.70 -0.27
CA GLU A 321 17.27 0.82 0.78
C GLU A 321 18.54 1.41 1.41
N GLU A 322 19.50 1.86 0.60
CA GLU A 322 20.72 2.52 1.09
C GLU A 322 20.41 3.84 1.83
N GLN A 323 19.47 4.64 1.30
CA GLN A 323 19.20 5.98 1.81
C GLN A 323 18.25 5.99 3.03
N TYR A 324 17.25 5.12 3.05
CA TYR A 324 16.15 5.14 4.02
C TYR A 324 16.01 3.84 4.81
N GLY A 325 16.78 2.80 4.48
CA GLY A 325 16.66 1.48 5.09
C GLY A 325 15.39 0.72 4.67
N CYS A 326 14.67 1.18 3.64
CA CYS A 326 13.53 0.48 3.06
C CYS A 326 13.51 0.67 1.54
N GLY A 327 13.72 -0.42 0.79
CA GLY A 327 13.76 -0.39 -0.67
C GLY A 327 12.40 -0.11 -1.32
N TYR A 328 11.31 -0.47 -0.63
CA TYR A 328 9.94 -0.24 -1.10
C TYR A 328 9.66 1.24 -1.42
N LEU A 329 10.24 2.17 -0.65
CA LEU A 329 10.08 3.62 -0.89
C LEU A 329 10.57 4.05 -2.28
N GLY A 330 11.58 3.37 -2.82
CA GLY A 330 12.12 3.61 -4.16
C GLY A 330 11.16 3.21 -5.29
N LEU A 331 10.13 2.42 -4.98
CA LEU A 331 9.13 1.98 -5.95
C LEU A 331 7.92 2.90 -6.01
N LEU A 332 7.73 3.80 -5.05
CA LEU A 332 6.68 4.80 -5.11
C LEU A 332 6.81 5.66 -6.37
N PRO A 333 5.71 5.97 -7.08
CA PRO A 333 5.73 6.95 -8.15
C PRO A 333 6.34 8.27 -7.65
N LYS A 334 7.27 8.84 -8.42
CA LYS A 334 7.78 10.18 -8.11
C LYS A 334 6.59 11.14 -8.11
N GLN A 335 6.32 11.76 -6.96
CA GLN A 335 5.23 12.71 -6.82
C GLN A 335 5.37 13.81 -7.89
N ARG A 336 4.56 13.71 -8.93
CA ARG A 336 4.28 14.86 -9.78
C ARG A 336 3.39 15.73 -8.92
N LYS A 337 3.81 16.97 -8.63
CA LYS A 337 2.93 18.00 -8.06
C LYS A 337 1.56 17.88 -8.73
N LYS A 338 0.57 17.28 -8.05
CA LYS A 338 -0.82 17.28 -8.50
C LYS A 338 -1.22 18.75 -8.55
N ASN A 339 -1.77 19.20 -9.67
CA ASN A 339 -2.28 20.56 -9.78
C ASN A 339 -3.22 20.85 -8.59
N PRO A 340 -3.12 22.04 -7.95
CA PRO A 340 -3.92 22.35 -6.78
C PRO A 340 -5.41 22.27 -7.11
N SER A 341 -6.20 21.66 -6.23
CA SER A 341 -7.66 21.72 -6.26
C SER A 341 -8.13 23.16 -6.03
N TYR A 342 -9.10 23.62 -6.83
CA TYR A 342 -9.76 24.92 -6.61
C TYR A 342 -10.39 24.94 -5.23
N LYS A 343 -10.19 26.00 -4.44
CA LYS A 343 -10.72 26.10 -3.07
C LYS A 343 -12.02 26.88 -3.03
N SER A 344 -13.09 26.28 -2.50
CA SER A 344 -14.40 26.92 -2.33
C SER A 344 -14.38 28.11 -1.36
N GLU A 345 -13.32 28.24 -0.56
CA GLU A 345 -13.11 29.38 0.36
C GLU A 345 -12.55 30.61 -0.37
N ASN A 346 -11.99 30.46 -1.57
CA ASN A 346 -11.49 31.54 -2.40
C ASN A 346 -12.51 31.91 -3.50
N PRO A 347 -13.12 33.11 -3.47
CA PRO A 347 -14.09 33.52 -4.47
C PRO A 347 -13.55 33.56 -5.91
N GLU A 348 -12.23 33.76 -6.09
CA GLU A 348 -11.63 33.80 -7.43
C GLU A 348 -11.42 32.39 -7.99
N ASP A 349 -11.12 31.40 -7.14
CA ASP A 349 -11.04 29.99 -7.53
C ASP A 349 -12.40 29.45 -7.99
N ILE A 350 -13.49 29.86 -7.34
CA ILE A 350 -14.86 29.50 -7.77
C ILE A 350 -15.14 30.06 -9.16
N LYS A 351 -14.78 31.32 -9.43
CA LYS A 351 -14.95 31.92 -10.76
C LYS A 351 -14.11 31.19 -11.80
N ASP A 352 -12.89 30.81 -11.48
CA ASP A 352 -12.05 30.04 -12.40
C ASP A 352 -12.61 28.64 -12.66
N PHE A 353 -13.12 27.96 -11.64
CA PHE A 353 -13.79 26.68 -11.79
C PHE A 353 -15.05 26.80 -12.68
N GLN A 354 -15.85 27.85 -12.51
CA GLN A 354 -16.99 28.15 -13.39
C GLN A 354 -16.53 28.40 -14.84
N ARG A 355 -15.43 29.15 -15.07
CA ARG A 355 -14.85 29.35 -16.42
C ARG A 355 -14.40 28.04 -17.05
N VAL A 356 -13.86 27.11 -16.27
CA VAL A 356 -13.49 25.77 -16.75
C VAL A 356 -14.73 24.98 -17.16
N LEU A 357 -15.78 24.96 -16.35
CA LEU A 357 -17.05 24.31 -16.69
C LEU A 357 -17.69 24.92 -17.96
N LYS A 358 -17.65 26.25 -18.11
CA LYS A 358 -18.07 26.93 -19.32
C LYS A 358 -17.26 26.47 -20.53
N SER A 359 -15.94 26.38 -20.38
CA SER A 359 -15.04 25.93 -21.45
C SER A 359 -15.33 24.50 -21.88
N PHE A 360 -15.63 23.60 -20.94
CA PHE A 360 -16.09 22.25 -21.27
C PHE A 360 -17.41 22.27 -22.02
N SER A 361 -18.38 23.05 -21.54
CA SER A 361 -19.71 23.16 -22.15
C SER A 361 -19.65 23.58 -23.63
N VAL A 362 -18.81 24.56 -23.94
CA VAL A 362 -18.60 25.08 -25.31
C VAL A 362 -17.84 24.09 -26.19
N ALA A 363 -16.96 23.26 -25.61
CA ALA A 363 -16.17 22.29 -26.34
C ALA A 363 -16.93 20.97 -26.63
N MET A 364 -18.14 20.77 -26.11
CA MET A 364 -18.90 19.54 -26.35
C MET A 364 -19.52 19.53 -27.74
N PRO A 365 -19.36 18.44 -28.52
CA PRO A 365 -19.97 18.28 -29.84
C PRO A 365 -21.45 17.85 -29.73
N ILE A 366 -22.31 18.69 -29.15
CA ILE A 366 -23.77 18.47 -29.04
C ILE A 366 -24.55 19.71 -29.48
N PRO A 367 -25.78 19.55 -30.05
CA PRO A 367 -26.54 20.66 -30.62
C PRO A 367 -26.83 21.81 -29.65
N GLU A 368 -27.16 21.50 -28.41
CA GLU A 368 -27.47 22.49 -27.37
C GLU A 368 -26.39 22.47 -26.29
N THR A 369 -25.68 23.60 -26.16
CA THR A 369 -24.62 23.79 -25.17
C THR A 369 -25.20 23.71 -23.75
N PRO A 370 -24.74 22.76 -22.91
CA PRO A 370 -25.27 22.60 -21.56
C PRO A 370 -24.77 23.73 -20.65
N ASP A 371 -25.63 24.26 -19.80
CA ASP A 371 -25.27 25.31 -18.85
C ASP A 371 -24.69 24.69 -17.57
N LEU A 372 -23.42 24.27 -17.64
CA LEU A 372 -22.73 23.63 -16.51
C LEU A 372 -22.30 24.64 -15.44
N GLU A 373 -22.11 25.91 -15.82
CA GLU A 373 -21.66 26.99 -14.93
C GLU A 373 -22.69 27.33 -13.85
N LYS A 374 -23.98 27.21 -14.15
CA LYS A 374 -25.05 27.40 -13.15
C LYS A 374 -25.08 26.34 -12.05
N ARG A 375 -24.61 25.12 -12.33
CA ARG A 375 -24.58 23.99 -11.38
C ARG A 375 -23.16 23.68 -10.90
N TRP A 376 -22.33 24.72 -10.78
CA TRP A 376 -20.93 24.56 -10.39
C TRP A 376 -20.77 23.89 -9.02
N ASP A 377 -21.72 24.12 -8.11
CA ASP A 377 -21.82 23.52 -6.79
C ASP A 377 -21.92 21.99 -6.86
N TYR A 378 -22.77 21.45 -7.75
CA TYR A 378 -22.90 20.01 -7.96
C TYR A 378 -21.63 19.38 -8.54
N PHE A 379 -20.98 20.06 -9.49
CA PHE A 379 -19.70 19.59 -10.03
C PHE A 379 -18.58 19.68 -8.99
N TYR A 380 -18.59 20.71 -8.16
CA TYR A 380 -17.62 20.89 -7.10
C TYR A 380 -17.79 19.83 -6.01
N GLU A 381 -19.01 19.58 -5.54
CA GLU A 381 -19.35 18.54 -4.55
C GLU A 381 -18.82 17.17 -4.97
N ARG A 382 -19.07 16.78 -6.23
CA ARG A 382 -18.72 15.44 -6.70
C ARG A 382 -17.25 15.27 -7.08
N SER A 383 -16.56 16.36 -7.39
CA SER A 383 -15.18 16.34 -7.86
C SER A 383 -14.15 16.93 -6.90
N ILE A 384 -14.58 17.51 -5.77
CA ILE A 384 -13.76 18.28 -4.82
C ILE A 384 -12.92 19.38 -5.50
N GLY A 385 -13.45 19.99 -6.57
CA GLY A 385 -12.73 20.98 -7.37
C GLY A 385 -11.66 20.40 -8.32
N CYS A 386 -11.59 19.07 -8.49
CA CYS A 386 -10.64 18.42 -9.39
C CYS A 386 -11.16 18.37 -10.84
N VAL A 387 -10.59 19.22 -11.70
CA VAL A 387 -10.94 19.31 -13.13
C VAL A 387 -10.76 18.00 -13.89
N GLY A 388 -9.78 17.16 -13.51
CA GLY A 388 -9.57 15.85 -14.13
C GLY A 388 -10.79 14.93 -13.95
N ILE A 389 -11.36 14.92 -12.75
CA ILE A 389 -12.52 14.09 -12.41
C ILE A 389 -13.78 14.62 -13.09
N VAL A 390 -13.94 15.95 -13.15
CA VAL A 390 -14.99 16.59 -13.93
C VAL A 390 -14.89 16.18 -15.40
N LYS A 391 -13.69 16.21 -15.99
CA LYS A 391 -13.47 15.82 -17.38
C LYS A 391 -13.85 14.36 -17.64
N ASP A 392 -13.41 13.44 -16.79
CA ASP A 392 -13.71 12.01 -16.96
C ASP A 392 -15.20 11.71 -16.80
N TRP A 393 -15.86 12.39 -15.87
CA TRP A 393 -17.30 12.28 -15.65
C TRP A 393 -18.10 12.85 -16.84
N LEU A 394 -17.76 14.05 -17.31
CA LEU A 394 -18.41 14.68 -18.46
C LEU A 394 -18.18 13.86 -19.74
N THR A 395 -17.01 13.26 -19.91
CA THR A 395 -16.71 12.40 -21.07
C THR A 395 -17.64 11.19 -21.13
N GLN A 396 -17.88 10.53 -19.99
CA GLN A 396 -18.78 9.37 -19.93
C GLN A 396 -20.24 9.77 -20.12
N SER A 397 -20.66 10.86 -19.47
CA SER A 397 -22.01 11.41 -19.59
C SER A 397 -22.33 11.83 -21.03
N LEU A 398 -21.36 12.46 -21.71
CA LEU A 398 -21.47 12.86 -23.10
C LEU A 398 -21.56 11.67 -24.05
N ARG A 399 -20.77 10.61 -23.83
CA ARG A 399 -20.87 9.38 -24.66
C ARG A 399 -22.27 8.78 -24.60
N LYS A 400 -22.87 8.74 -23.42
CA LYS A 400 -24.25 8.26 -23.25
C LYS A 400 -25.25 9.17 -23.96
N ALA A 401 -25.13 10.49 -23.77
CA ALA A 401 -26.01 11.46 -24.44
C ALA A 401 -25.95 11.34 -25.97
N LEU A 402 -24.76 11.14 -26.54
CA LEU A 402 -24.59 10.94 -27.98
C LEU A 402 -25.15 9.60 -28.46
N SER A 403 -25.00 8.52 -27.66
CA SER A 403 -25.59 7.22 -28.00
C SER A 403 -27.12 7.25 -28.01
N GLU A 404 -27.72 8.11 -27.18
CA GLU A 404 -29.17 8.33 -27.11
C GLU A 404 -29.65 9.42 -28.11
N SER A 405 -28.75 9.95 -28.96
CA SER A 405 -29.04 11.05 -29.90
C SER A 405 -29.69 12.28 -29.22
N SER A 406 -29.30 12.56 -27.98
CA SER A 406 -29.83 13.67 -27.18
C SER A 406 -29.27 15.00 -27.67
N ASN A 407 -30.12 16.04 -27.72
CA ASN A 407 -29.73 17.38 -28.14
C ASN A 407 -28.87 18.11 -27.10
N SER A 408 -28.97 17.75 -25.82
CA SER A 408 -28.13 18.28 -24.73
C SER A 408 -27.76 17.24 -23.67
N LEU A 409 -26.92 17.63 -22.71
CA LEU A 409 -26.53 16.84 -21.56
C LEU A 409 -27.57 16.95 -20.44
N SER A 410 -28.48 15.98 -20.36
CA SER A 410 -29.53 15.93 -19.34
C SER A 410 -28.99 15.60 -17.95
N GLU A 411 -29.77 15.95 -16.91
CA GLU A 411 -29.51 15.60 -15.51
C GLU A 411 -29.36 14.07 -15.33
N LYS A 412 -30.17 13.28 -16.03
CA LYS A 412 -30.11 11.81 -15.99
C LYS A 412 -28.75 11.27 -16.47
N HIS A 413 -28.15 11.89 -17.49
CA HIS A 413 -26.83 11.49 -17.98
C HIS A 413 -25.74 11.78 -16.95
N LEU A 414 -25.81 12.96 -16.33
CA LEU A 414 -24.88 13.38 -15.28
C LEU A 414 -24.96 12.46 -14.06
N GLN A 415 -26.17 12.21 -13.54
CA GLN A 415 -26.37 11.36 -12.36
C GLN A 415 -25.91 9.92 -12.58
N THR A 416 -26.05 9.38 -13.80
CA THR A 416 -25.62 8.00 -14.13
C THR A 416 -24.14 7.79 -13.82
N TYR A 417 -23.29 8.78 -14.11
CA TYR A 417 -21.83 8.66 -14.00
C TYR A 417 -21.23 9.58 -12.94
N ALA A 418 -22.07 10.21 -12.13
CA ALA A 418 -21.64 11.06 -11.05
C ALA A 418 -20.79 10.24 -10.07
N PRO A 419 -19.62 10.74 -9.65
CA PRO A 419 -18.90 10.15 -8.53
C PRO A 419 -19.83 9.93 -7.33
N ALA A 420 -19.77 8.71 -6.76
CA ALA A 420 -20.53 8.40 -5.56
C ALA A 420 -20.08 9.30 -4.40
N VAL A 421 -21.03 9.70 -3.54
CA VAL A 421 -20.73 10.57 -2.40
C VAL A 421 -19.63 9.97 -1.51
N SER A 422 -19.67 8.66 -1.27
CA SER A 422 -18.62 7.95 -0.51
C SER A 422 -17.22 8.09 -1.12
N LYS A 423 -17.13 8.08 -2.46
CA LYS A 423 -15.87 8.31 -3.18
C LYS A 423 -15.41 9.77 -3.06
N SER A 424 -16.33 10.73 -3.18
CA SER A 424 -16.03 12.15 -3.02
C SER A 424 -15.59 12.49 -1.59
N VAL A 425 -16.22 11.87 -0.59
CA VAL A 425 -15.80 11.95 0.82
C VAL A 425 -14.39 11.40 0.99
N ARG A 426 -14.10 10.19 0.47
CA ARG A 426 -12.75 9.62 0.52
C ARG A 426 -11.70 10.53 -0.10
N MET A 427 -11.99 11.07 -1.29
CA MET A 427 -11.09 12.00 -1.98
C MET A 427 -10.90 13.31 -1.21
N LEU A 428 -11.97 13.84 -0.59
CA LEU A 428 -11.89 15.03 0.25
C LEU A 428 -11.00 14.77 1.46
N THR A 429 -11.15 13.60 2.10
CA THR A 429 -10.29 13.16 3.21
C THR A 429 -8.82 13.10 2.78
N GLU A 430 -8.53 12.47 1.63
CA GLU A 430 -7.17 12.43 1.06
C GLU A 430 -6.62 13.83 0.76
N ALA A 431 -7.45 14.76 0.28
CA ALA A 431 -7.04 16.13 -0.04
C ALA A 431 -6.77 16.97 1.23
N ILE A 432 -7.67 16.91 2.21
CA ILE A 432 -7.50 17.58 3.51
C ILE A 432 -6.28 17.02 4.24
N GLU A 433 -6.06 15.71 4.16
CA GLU A 433 -4.86 15.05 4.66
C GLU A 433 -3.63 15.63 3.96
N GLY A 434 -3.57 15.63 2.63
CA GLY A 434 -2.47 16.23 1.88
C GLY A 434 -2.19 17.70 2.23
N GLU A 435 -3.21 18.53 2.37
CA GLU A 435 -3.05 19.96 2.70
C GLU A 435 -2.58 20.19 4.14
N ASN A 436 -3.15 19.49 5.12
CA ASN A 436 -2.71 19.59 6.52
C ASN A 436 -1.26 19.15 6.67
N ILE A 437 -0.83 18.17 5.89
CA ILE A 437 0.54 17.71 5.96
C ILE A 437 1.49 18.74 5.33
N LEU A 438 1.12 19.36 4.21
CA LEU A 438 1.89 20.44 3.56
C LEU A 438 2.08 21.67 4.49
N LEU A 439 1.02 22.06 5.20
CA LEU A 439 1.07 23.15 6.20
C LEU A 439 1.90 22.79 7.45
N SER A 440 1.94 21.51 7.82
CA SER A 440 2.70 21.04 8.99
C SER A 440 4.20 20.90 8.73
N GLY A 441 4.64 20.77 7.47
CA GLY A 441 6.06 20.72 7.10
C GLY A 441 6.74 22.09 7.06
N GLU A 442 6.03 23.13 6.61
CA GLU A 442 6.60 24.49 6.47
C GLU A 442 6.78 25.21 7.83
N ASN A 443 6.03 24.82 8.85
CA ASN A 443 5.96 25.53 10.15
C ASN A 443 6.67 24.84 11.32
N GLN A 444 7.26 23.66 11.13
CA GLN A 444 7.90 22.95 12.25
C GLN A 444 9.16 23.65 12.76
N VAL A 445 9.94 24.28 11.88
CA VAL A 445 11.14 25.04 12.27
C VAL A 445 10.79 26.33 13.00
N GLU A 446 9.74 27.03 12.58
CA GLU A 446 9.26 28.24 13.28
C GLU A 446 8.61 27.90 14.62
N LYS A 447 7.77 26.86 14.69
CA LYS A 447 7.21 26.38 15.97
C LYS A 447 8.27 25.88 16.93
N LEU A 448 9.29 25.17 16.44
CA LEU A 448 10.42 24.72 17.25
C LEU A 448 11.24 25.92 17.75
N ARG A 449 11.51 26.92 16.91
CA ARG A 449 12.19 28.15 17.30
C ARG A 449 11.42 28.95 18.35
N SER A 450 10.11 29.08 18.19
CA SER A 450 9.25 29.74 19.19
C SER A 450 9.22 28.96 20.50
N SER A 451 9.16 27.63 20.45
CA SER A 451 9.10 26.76 21.65
C SER A 451 10.44 26.64 22.38
N LEU A 452 11.55 26.78 21.66
CA LEU A 452 12.91 26.84 22.23
C LEU A 452 13.30 28.25 22.71
N GLY A 453 12.41 29.23 22.63
CA GLY A 453 12.70 30.62 23.01
C GLY A 453 13.71 31.32 22.10
N LEU A 454 13.99 30.76 20.91
CA LEU A 454 14.95 31.28 19.93
C LEU A 454 14.36 32.39 19.06
N VAL A 455 13.40 33.16 19.59
CA VAL A 455 12.92 34.37 18.93
C VAL A 455 14.07 35.36 18.91
N VAL A 456 14.73 35.48 17.76
CA VAL A 456 15.61 36.61 17.52
C VAL A 456 14.70 37.83 17.42
N SER A 457 14.69 38.62 18.49
CA SER A 457 14.18 39.98 18.50
C SER A 457 15.06 40.84 17.59
N SER A 458 14.91 40.71 16.27
CA SER A 458 15.40 41.73 15.33
C SER A 458 14.35 42.85 15.26
N SER A 459 14.32 43.66 16.31
CA SER A 459 13.75 44.99 16.28
C SER A 459 14.65 45.93 17.06
N GLN A 460 15.71 46.41 16.42
CA GLN A 460 16.11 47.80 16.57
C GLN A 460 16.32 48.42 15.20
N ASN A 461 15.48 49.43 14.97
CA ASN A 461 15.44 50.37 13.85
C ASN A 461 16.76 51.13 13.66
N LEU A 462 17.03 51.58 12.43
CA LEU A 462 16.99 53.01 12.09
C LEU A 462 17.07 53.24 10.57
N ASN A 463 16.03 53.93 10.06
CA ASN A 463 16.00 54.65 8.79
C ASN A 463 17.22 55.58 8.64
N ILE A 464 17.64 55.86 7.41
CA ILE A 464 17.61 57.20 6.77
C ILE A 464 18.19 57.13 5.34
N HIS A 465 17.41 57.66 4.41
CA HIS A 465 17.68 58.27 3.10
C HIS A 465 19.02 58.12 2.35
N ALA A 466 18.81 58.05 1.01
CA ALA A 466 19.56 58.70 -0.08
C ALA A 466 20.51 57.81 -0.91
N GLN A 467 20.11 57.59 -2.17
CA GLN A 467 21.05 57.58 -3.30
C GLN A 467 21.57 59.02 -3.56
N PRO A 468 22.56 59.29 -4.45
CA PRO A 468 23.53 58.42 -5.16
C PRO A 468 24.99 58.94 -5.04
N SER A 469 26.00 58.13 -5.41
CA SER A 469 27.18 58.63 -6.16
C SER A 469 28.16 57.52 -6.56
N ASN A 470 28.51 57.54 -7.84
CA ASN A 470 29.65 56.86 -8.47
C ASN A 470 30.98 57.12 -7.76
N GLN A 471 31.86 56.10 -7.75
CA GLN A 471 33.23 56.26 -8.26
C GLN A 471 33.88 54.89 -8.57
N ASN A 472 34.47 54.82 -9.75
CA ASN A 472 35.23 53.70 -10.32
C ASN A 472 36.57 53.49 -9.61
N LEU A 473 37.07 52.24 -9.58
CA LEU A 473 38.30 51.78 -10.29
C LEU A 473 38.54 50.27 -9.96
N SER A 474 38.52 49.40 -10.98
CA SER A 474 39.65 48.58 -11.51
C SER A 474 40.25 47.56 -10.52
N THR A 475 40.51 46.27 -10.78
CA THR A 475 40.68 45.33 -11.91
C THR A 475 40.65 43.94 -11.22
N SER A 476 40.14 42.84 -11.74
CA SER A 476 40.72 41.97 -12.79
C SER A 476 39.80 40.75 -13.00
N ALA A 477 39.94 40.14 -14.18
CA ALA A 477 39.03 39.18 -14.81
C ALA A 477 38.92 37.80 -14.14
N GLU A 478 37.73 37.18 -14.23
CA GLU A 478 37.53 35.78 -14.65
C GLU A 478 36.05 35.50 -14.97
N GLY A 479 35.81 34.66 -15.99
CA GLY A 479 34.65 34.73 -16.89
C GLY A 479 33.32 34.15 -16.37
N LYS A 480 32.24 34.85 -16.69
CA LYS A 480 30.84 34.40 -16.56
C LYS A 480 30.50 33.37 -17.65
N ASN A 481 29.90 32.24 -17.25
CA ASN A 481 29.08 31.42 -18.13
C ASN A 481 27.70 31.19 -17.49
N GLN A 482 26.77 32.12 -17.76
CA GLN A 482 25.36 31.98 -17.38
C GLN A 482 24.68 30.99 -18.35
N LYS A 483 24.35 29.78 -17.89
CA LYS A 483 23.46 28.88 -18.63
C LYS A 483 22.01 29.39 -18.56
N LYS A 484 21.51 29.91 -19.68
CA LYS A 484 20.07 30.17 -19.91
C LYS A 484 19.25 28.88 -19.69
N LYS A 485 18.22 28.94 -18.84
CA LYS A 485 17.20 27.87 -18.70
C LYS A 485 16.41 27.74 -20.01
N ARG A 486 16.46 26.57 -20.66
CA ARG A 486 15.60 26.22 -21.81
C ARG A 486 14.26 25.66 -21.35
N ARG A 487 13.20 25.88 -22.13
CA ARG A 487 11.85 25.33 -21.89
C ARG A 487 11.79 23.85 -22.30
N PRO A 488 10.99 22.99 -21.64
CA PRO A 488 10.85 21.59 -22.02
C PRO A 488 10.22 21.46 -23.42
N GLY A 489 10.87 20.74 -24.35
CA GLY A 489 10.30 20.41 -25.67
C GLY A 489 11.25 20.56 -26.89
N GLU A 490 12.40 21.23 -26.76
CA GLU A 490 13.34 21.38 -27.88
C GLU A 490 14.31 20.18 -27.97
N ARG A 491 14.27 19.43 -29.07
CA ARG A 491 15.24 18.37 -29.39
C ARG A 491 16.58 18.98 -29.84
N ASN A 492 17.69 18.40 -29.39
CA ASN A 492 19.03 18.76 -29.88
C ASN A 492 19.25 18.20 -31.29
N LEU A 493 19.69 19.04 -32.22
CA LEU A 493 20.24 18.62 -33.51
C LEU A 493 21.65 18.08 -33.27
N ASN A 494 21.78 16.77 -33.05
CA ASN A 494 22.99 16.03 -33.36
C ASN A 494 22.56 14.74 -34.07
N ARG A 495 23.13 14.50 -35.25
CA ARG A 495 22.83 13.35 -36.13
C ARG A 495 23.13 12.04 -35.41
N ASP A 496 22.21 11.08 -35.52
CA ASP A 496 22.45 9.68 -35.20
C ASP A 496 23.33 9.04 -36.29
N ILE A 497 24.36 8.28 -35.88
CA ILE A 497 25.11 7.42 -36.81
C ILE A 497 24.31 6.14 -36.99
N VAL A 498 23.87 5.87 -38.22
CA VAL A 498 23.16 4.65 -38.64
C VAL A 498 24.16 3.68 -39.26
N GLY A 499 24.03 2.39 -38.94
CA GLY A 499 25.04 1.35 -39.19
C GLY A 499 25.13 0.76 -40.60
N GLY A 500 25.99 -0.26 -40.69
CA GLY A 500 26.34 -1.08 -41.86
C GLY A 500 27.87 -1.02 -42.06
N GLY A 501 28.67 -2.09 -42.11
CA GLY A 501 28.46 -3.50 -42.44
C GLY A 501 29.61 -3.90 -43.37
N GLU A 502 30.39 -4.92 -42.98
CA GLU A 502 31.31 -5.75 -43.80
C GLU A 502 32.53 -5.11 -44.51
N ASN A 503 33.76 -5.50 -44.12
CA ASN A 503 34.52 -6.59 -44.77
C ASN A 503 36.01 -6.62 -44.38
N ALA A 504 36.52 -7.86 -44.26
CA ALA A 504 37.88 -8.33 -44.59
C ALA A 504 39.09 -7.76 -43.81
N LEU A 505 39.63 -8.55 -42.86
CA LEU A 505 40.79 -9.43 -43.07
C LEU A 505 41.09 -10.26 -41.80
#